data_AF-A0A938IYE6-F1
#
_entry.id   AF-A0A938IYE6-F1
#
_cell.length_a   1.000
_cell.length_b   1.000
_cell.length_c   1.000
_cell.angle_alpha   90.00
_cell.angle_beta   90.00
_cell.angle_gamma   90.00
#
_symmetry.space_group_name_H-M   'P 1'
#
loop_
_entity.id
_entity.type
_entity.pdbx_description
1 polymer ?
#
loop_
_entity_poly.entity_id
_entity_poly.type
_entity_poly.pdbx_seq_one_letter_code
_entity_poly.pdbx_strand_id
1 'polypeptide(L)'
;MPARTPSVWPRAAIPRRRVRTPHLLVAASVVVAALGLGGAARAGTPARAAPTGAAASLCGGSDRTVGSLAEPALVETSGLAWSRAHRGIRWAHNDSGDPPRIFAVGRDGAARGTVTLTGAAATDWEDIALGPGPGGADHVFVGDIGG
;
A
#
# COMPACT_ATOMS: atom_id res chain seq x y z
N MET A 1 -20.45 39.03 -4.76
CA MET A 1 -19.53 38.03 -4.17
C MET A 1 -18.33 37.90 -5.10
N PRO A 2 -17.07 38.10 -4.67
CA PRO A 2 -15.94 37.88 -5.56
C PRO A 2 -15.64 36.38 -5.66
N ALA A 3 -15.41 35.90 -6.88
CA ALA A 3 -15.03 34.52 -7.18
C ALA A 3 -13.63 34.21 -6.62
N ARG A 4 -13.47 33.05 -5.96
CA ARG A 4 -12.18 32.58 -5.46
C ARG A 4 -11.32 32.08 -6.62
N THR A 5 -10.10 32.59 -6.72
CA THR A 5 -9.07 32.17 -7.66
C THR A 5 -8.56 30.76 -7.29
N PRO A 6 -8.37 29.83 -8.25
CA PRO A 6 -7.76 28.53 -7.96
C PRO A 6 -6.28 28.69 -7.63
N SER A 7 -5.82 28.03 -6.56
CA SER A 7 -4.42 28.02 -6.12
C SER A 7 -3.56 27.16 -7.05
N VAL A 8 -2.58 27.78 -7.71
CA VAL A 8 -1.55 27.10 -8.50
C VAL A 8 -0.30 26.92 -7.64
N TRP A 9 0.15 25.69 -7.45
CA TRP A 9 1.34 25.35 -6.68
C TRP A 9 2.62 25.43 -7.54
N PRO A 10 3.75 25.93 -7.02
CA PRO A 10 4.98 26.04 -7.78
C PRO A 10 5.66 24.68 -7.98
N ARG A 11 6.15 24.44 -9.20
CA ARG A 11 6.88 23.22 -9.56
C ARG A 11 8.35 23.35 -9.16
N ALA A 12 8.80 22.57 -8.18
CA ALA A 12 10.23 22.36 -7.96
C ALA A 12 10.75 21.26 -8.90
N ALA A 13 11.84 21.53 -9.61
CA ALA A 13 12.48 20.56 -10.51
C ALA A 13 13.40 19.63 -9.71
N ILE A 14 13.09 18.32 -9.71
CA ILE A 14 13.90 17.28 -9.07
C ILE A 14 14.81 16.63 -10.13
N PRO A 15 16.14 16.56 -9.92
CA PRO A 15 17.05 15.96 -10.89
C PRO A 15 16.86 14.43 -11.00
N ARG A 16 16.77 13.94 -12.24
CA ARG A 16 16.56 12.52 -12.56
C ARG A 16 17.87 11.74 -12.48
N ARG A 17 18.00 10.82 -11.52
CA ARG A 17 19.11 9.85 -11.49
C ARG A 17 18.67 8.57 -12.18
N ARG A 18 19.38 8.16 -13.24
CA ARG A 18 19.11 6.91 -13.97
C ARG A 18 19.61 5.73 -13.14
N VAL A 19 18.71 4.87 -12.68
CA VAL A 19 19.06 3.56 -12.08
C VAL A 19 18.96 2.51 -13.19
N ARG A 20 20.01 1.70 -13.35
CA ARG A 20 20.01 0.55 -14.26
C ARG A 20 19.85 -0.71 -13.40
N THR A 21 18.76 -1.45 -13.60
CA THR A 21 18.46 -2.69 -12.88
C THR A 21 19.11 -3.88 -13.60
N PRO A 22 19.92 -4.74 -12.93
CA PRO A 22 20.31 -6.02 -13.50
C PRO A 22 19.18 -7.05 -13.27
N HIS A 23 18.84 -7.80 -14.32
CA HIS A 23 17.90 -8.92 -14.24
C HIS A 23 18.58 -10.10 -13.54
N LEU A 24 17.99 -10.61 -12.45
CA LEU A 24 18.38 -11.86 -11.81
C LEU A 24 17.24 -12.86 -11.94
N LEU A 25 17.42 -13.81 -12.85
CA LEU A 25 16.63 -15.05 -12.94
C LEU A 25 16.98 -15.92 -11.73
N VAL A 26 15.99 -16.33 -10.93
CA VAL A 26 16.17 -17.39 -9.93
C VAL A 26 15.34 -18.60 -10.35
N ALA A 27 16.05 -19.66 -10.74
CA ALA A 27 15.49 -20.97 -11.06
C ALA A 27 15.11 -21.73 -9.77
N ALA A 28 13.93 -22.34 -9.77
CA ALA A 28 13.49 -23.26 -8.74
C ALA A 28 14.32 -24.55 -8.77
N SER A 29 14.63 -25.12 -7.61
CA SER A 29 15.13 -26.50 -7.51
C SER A 29 14.54 -27.17 -6.27
N VAL A 30 13.67 -28.14 -6.52
CA VAL A 30 13.21 -29.12 -5.53
C VAL A 30 14.29 -30.21 -5.45
N VAL A 31 14.82 -30.47 -4.25
CA VAL A 31 15.66 -31.64 -3.99
C VAL A 31 14.91 -32.57 -3.07
N VAL A 32 14.54 -33.75 -3.58
CA VAL A 32 14.12 -34.90 -2.79
C VAL A 32 15.32 -35.84 -2.68
N ALA A 33 15.74 -36.17 -1.46
CA ALA A 33 16.71 -37.24 -1.22
C ALA A 33 16.21 -38.11 -0.06
N ALA A 34 16.05 -39.41 -0.33
CA ALA A 34 15.65 -40.42 0.61
C ALA A 34 16.83 -41.33 0.98
N LEU A 35 16.81 -41.76 2.25
CA LEU A 35 17.43 -42.95 2.87
C LEU A 35 18.96 -43.01 3.07
N GLY A 36 19.35 -43.00 4.33
CA GLY A 36 20.63 -43.52 4.83
C GLY A 36 20.53 -43.89 6.31
N LEU A 37 20.70 -45.18 6.63
CA LEU A 37 20.76 -45.72 8.00
C LEU A 37 22.08 -45.32 8.67
N GLY A 38 22.02 -44.76 9.88
CA GLY A 38 23.21 -44.50 10.69
C GLY A 38 22.87 -43.80 12.00
N GLY A 39 22.88 -44.56 13.10
CA GLY A 39 22.57 -44.09 14.43
C GLY A 39 23.69 -43.24 15.06
N ALA A 40 23.31 -42.10 15.62
CA ALA A 40 24.04 -41.41 16.68
C ALA A 40 22.98 -40.86 17.64
N ALA A 41 22.97 -41.35 18.88
CA ALA A 41 22.05 -40.91 19.92
C ALA A 41 22.30 -39.43 20.23
N ARG A 42 21.38 -38.55 19.82
CA ARG A 42 21.34 -37.17 20.30
C ARG A 42 20.53 -37.15 21.59
N ALA A 43 21.15 -36.63 22.65
CA ALA A 43 20.44 -36.19 23.84
C ALA A 43 19.30 -35.26 23.39
N GLY A 44 18.06 -35.66 23.68
CA GLY A 44 16.88 -34.92 23.26
C GLY A 44 16.85 -33.56 23.97
N THR A 45 17.00 -32.48 23.22
CA THR A 45 16.57 -31.16 23.67
C THR A 45 15.08 -31.28 24.00
N PRO A 46 14.61 -30.92 25.21
CA PRO A 46 13.18 -30.88 25.44
C PRO A 46 12.59 -29.85 24.48
N ALA A 47 11.68 -30.30 23.61
CA ALA A 47 10.89 -29.40 22.78
C ALA A 47 10.13 -28.49 23.75
N ARG A 48 10.51 -27.21 23.80
CA ARG A 48 9.73 -26.19 24.49
C ARG A 48 8.34 -26.26 23.88
N ALA A 49 7.36 -26.67 24.68
CA ALA A 49 5.97 -26.68 24.26
C ALA A 49 5.64 -25.29 23.69
N ALA A 50 5.19 -25.26 22.44
CA ALA A 50 4.61 -24.06 21.87
C ALA A 50 3.46 -23.63 22.80
N PRO A 51 3.31 -22.34 23.11
CA PRO A 51 2.19 -21.89 23.91
C PRO A 51 0.90 -22.34 23.21
N THR A 52 0.16 -23.25 23.85
CA THR A 52 -1.16 -23.76 23.41
C THR A 52 -2.28 -22.75 23.66
N GLY A 53 -1.93 -21.48 23.93
CA GLY A 53 -2.90 -20.41 23.85
C GLY A 53 -3.39 -20.34 22.42
N ALA A 54 -4.67 -20.63 22.21
CA ALA A 54 -5.35 -20.32 20.96
C ALA A 54 -4.96 -18.88 20.59
N ALA A 55 -4.37 -18.70 19.40
CA ALA A 55 -4.16 -17.36 18.87
C ALA A 55 -5.54 -16.71 18.83
N ALA A 56 -5.81 -15.79 19.77
CA ALA A 56 -7.02 -15.01 19.74
C ALA A 56 -7.03 -14.36 18.36
N SER A 57 -8.11 -14.56 17.61
CA SER A 57 -8.28 -13.91 16.32
C SER A 57 -8.07 -12.41 16.54
N LEU A 58 -7.06 -11.83 15.88
CA LEU A 58 -6.90 -10.37 15.83
C LEU A 58 -8.14 -9.72 15.21
N CYS A 59 -8.92 -10.50 14.46
CA CYS A 59 -10.20 -10.13 13.87
C CYS A 59 -11.39 -10.41 14.80
N GLY A 60 -11.19 -10.51 16.12
CA GLY A 60 -12.28 -10.70 17.09
C GLY A 60 -13.26 -9.51 17.20
N GLY A 61 -13.04 -8.45 16.43
CA GLY A 61 -13.97 -7.34 16.26
C GLY A 61 -15.12 -7.68 15.31
N SER A 62 -16.26 -7.02 15.48
CA SER A 62 -17.29 -6.99 14.45
C SER A 62 -16.89 -5.98 13.38
N ASP A 63 -16.69 -6.43 12.14
CA ASP A 63 -16.54 -5.51 11.02
C ASP A 63 -17.81 -4.67 10.86
N ARG A 64 -17.61 -3.38 10.59
CA ARG A 64 -18.70 -2.45 10.29
C ARG A 64 -18.43 -1.81 8.94
N THR A 65 -19.34 -2.00 8.00
CA THR A 65 -19.33 -1.24 6.75
C THR A 65 -19.56 0.24 7.04
N VAL A 66 -18.57 1.08 6.70
CA VAL A 66 -18.60 2.55 6.89
C VAL A 66 -18.88 3.32 5.60
N GLY A 67 -19.20 2.60 4.52
CA GLY A 67 -19.50 3.11 3.19
C GLY A 67 -19.00 2.14 2.12
N SER A 68 -19.43 2.36 0.88
CA SER A 68 -18.96 1.66 -0.31
C SER A 68 -18.38 2.68 -1.27
N LEU A 69 -17.24 2.41 -1.90
CA LEU A 69 -16.71 3.28 -2.94
C LEU A 69 -17.69 3.29 -4.12
N ALA A 70 -18.02 4.48 -4.61
CA ALA A 70 -19.01 4.71 -5.66
C ALA A 70 -18.42 5.51 -6.83
N GLU A 71 -17.11 5.75 -6.82
CA GLU A 71 -16.39 6.41 -7.91
C GLU A 71 -16.11 5.38 -9.03
N PRO A 72 -16.73 5.52 -10.21
CA PRO A 72 -16.59 4.52 -11.27
C PRO A 72 -15.18 4.36 -11.83
N ALA A 73 -14.33 5.39 -11.68
CA ALA A 73 -12.93 5.31 -12.10
C ALA A 73 -12.04 4.52 -11.11
N LEU A 74 -12.52 4.20 -9.89
CA LEU A 74 -11.83 3.34 -8.93
C LEU A 74 -12.23 1.87 -9.15
N VAL A 75 -11.63 1.23 -10.14
CA VAL A 75 -11.96 -0.14 -10.57
C VAL A 75 -11.12 -1.23 -9.89
N GLU A 76 -9.92 -0.88 -9.40
CA GLU A 76 -8.95 -1.81 -8.82
C GLU A 76 -8.30 -1.20 -7.58
N THR A 77 -9.08 -0.95 -6.53
CA THR A 77 -8.60 -0.20 -5.35
C THR A 77 -7.74 -1.08 -4.42
N SER A 78 -6.43 -0.80 -4.36
CA SER A 78 -5.51 -1.47 -3.42
C SER A 78 -5.34 -0.76 -2.07
N GLY A 79 -5.61 0.55 -2.00
CA GLY A 79 -5.32 1.32 -0.79
C GLY A 79 -6.32 2.41 -0.42
N LEU A 80 -6.45 2.68 0.89
CA LEU A 80 -7.24 3.78 1.47
C LEU A 80 -6.53 4.46 2.64
N ALA A 81 -6.47 5.80 2.63
CA ALA A 81 -5.92 6.60 3.73
C ALA A 81 -6.88 7.72 4.17
N TRP A 82 -7.15 7.84 5.47
CA TRP A 82 -7.99 8.91 6.01
C TRP A 82 -7.25 10.26 6.00
N SER A 83 -7.88 11.27 5.41
CA SER A 83 -7.33 12.62 5.40
C SER A 83 -7.35 13.24 6.80
N ARG A 84 -6.21 13.79 7.23
CA ARG A 84 -6.10 14.59 8.47
C ARG A 84 -6.53 16.04 8.24
N ALA A 85 -6.23 16.59 7.06
CA ALA A 85 -6.53 17.96 6.68
C ALA A 85 -8.02 18.19 6.32
N HIS A 86 -8.69 17.18 5.77
CA HIS A 86 -10.07 17.28 5.30
C HIS A 86 -10.96 16.22 5.95
N ARG A 87 -11.72 16.62 6.98
CA ARG A 87 -12.63 15.71 7.70
C ARG A 87 -13.61 15.04 6.74
N GLY A 88 -13.68 13.71 6.80
CA GLY A 88 -14.59 12.90 5.99
C GLY A 88 -14.08 12.58 4.59
N ILE A 89 -12.86 13.00 4.22
CA ILE A 89 -12.19 12.57 3.00
C ILE A 89 -11.29 11.37 3.27
N ARG A 90 -11.31 10.42 2.34
CA ARG A 90 -10.38 9.30 2.22
C ARG A 90 -9.66 9.42 0.88
N TRP A 91 -8.37 9.19 0.87
CA TRP A 91 -7.58 9.07 -0.36
C TRP A 91 -7.57 7.62 -0.80
N ALA A 92 -7.76 7.38 -2.09
CA ALA A 92 -7.73 6.06 -2.71
C ALA A 92 -6.92 6.11 -4.01
N HIS A 93 -6.44 4.95 -4.47
CA HIS A 93 -5.83 4.77 -5.78
C HIS A 93 -6.26 3.44 -6.39
N ASN A 94 -6.17 3.34 -7.70
CA ASN A 94 -6.11 2.04 -8.36
C ASN A 94 -4.69 1.47 -8.24
N ASP A 95 -4.57 0.16 -8.39
CA ASP A 95 -3.29 -0.52 -8.53
C ASP A 95 -2.59 -0.18 -9.86
N SER A 96 -2.86 -0.96 -10.92
CA SER A 96 -2.19 -0.86 -12.20
C SER A 96 -3.17 -0.46 -13.32
N GLY A 97 -2.64 -0.14 -14.51
CA GLY A 97 -3.46 0.18 -15.69
C GLY A 97 -4.14 1.55 -15.69
N ASP A 98 -4.13 2.31 -14.58
CA ASP A 98 -4.64 3.68 -14.49
C ASP A 98 -3.50 4.72 -14.63
N PRO A 99 -3.76 5.97 -15.06
CA PRO A 99 -2.77 7.04 -14.94
C PRO A 99 -2.38 7.28 -13.47
N PRO A 100 -1.20 7.86 -13.18
CA PRO A 100 -0.74 8.11 -11.81
C PRO A 100 -1.60 9.18 -11.13
N ARG A 101 -2.73 8.78 -10.54
CA ARG A 101 -3.69 9.67 -9.91
C ARG A 101 -4.27 9.03 -8.65
N ILE A 102 -4.61 9.88 -7.69
CA ILE A 102 -5.33 9.50 -6.47
C ILE A 102 -6.68 10.23 -6.43
N PHE A 103 -7.64 9.63 -5.75
CA PHE A 103 -9.01 10.11 -5.63
C PHE A 103 -9.29 10.54 -4.20
N ALA A 104 -9.81 11.74 -4.01
CA ALA A 104 -10.44 12.15 -2.77
C ALA A 104 -11.87 11.62 -2.76
N VAL A 105 -12.22 10.80 -1.77
CA VAL A 105 -13.52 10.14 -1.68
C VAL A 105 -14.24 10.56 -0.40
N GLY A 106 -15.50 10.94 -0.51
CA GLY A 106 -16.35 11.31 0.62
C GLY A 106 -16.81 10.11 1.44
N ARG A 107 -17.53 10.36 2.55
CA ARG A 107 -18.09 9.31 3.43
C ARG A 107 -19.08 8.38 2.72
N ASP A 108 -19.82 8.93 1.79
CA ASP A 108 -20.76 8.27 0.89
C ASP A 108 -20.09 7.49 -0.24
N GLY A 109 -18.76 7.55 -0.36
CA GLY A 109 -18.02 6.82 -1.38
C GLY A 109 -17.91 7.51 -2.73
N ALA A 110 -18.57 8.65 -2.91
CA ALA A 110 -18.46 9.45 -4.12
C ALA A 110 -17.13 10.22 -4.17
N ALA A 111 -16.54 10.35 -5.35
CA ALA A 111 -15.38 11.21 -5.52
C ALA A 111 -15.72 12.69 -5.25
N ARG A 112 -14.76 13.36 -4.65
CA ARG A 112 -14.74 14.79 -4.34
C ARG A 112 -13.65 15.53 -5.11
N GLY A 113 -12.71 14.78 -5.70
CA GLY A 113 -11.65 15.32 -6.54
C GLY A 113 -10.65 14.25 -6.93
N THR A 114 -9.79 14.60 -7.88
CA THR A 114 -8.72 13.75 -8.38
C THR A 114 -7.43 14.57 -8.39
N VAL A 115 -6.33 13.95 -7.96
CA VAL A 115 -5.00 14.55 -7.99
C VAL A 115 -4.10 13.68 -8.87
N THR A 116 -3.58 14.25 -9.95
CA THR A 116 -2.58 13.58 -10.80
C THR A 116 -1.18 13.83 -10.26
N LEU A 117 -0.42 12.76 -10.04
CA LEU A 117 0.96 12.79 -9.58
C LEU A 117 1.88 12.97 -10.80
N THR A 118 2.35 14.19 -11.00
CA THR A 118 3.21 14.50 -12.14
C THR A 118 4.59 13.88 -11.98
N GLY A 119 5.05 13.17 -13.02
CA GLY A 119 6.38 12.55 -13.03
C GLY A 119 6.46 11.18 -12.36
N ALA A 120 5.33 10.66 -11.86
CA ALA A 120 5.20 9.28 -11.40
C ALA A 120 4.74 8.37 -12.55
N ALA A 121 4.93 7.07 -12.38
CA ALA A 121 4.22 6.01 -13.08
C ALA A 121 3.39 5.25 -12.03
N ALA A 122 2.25 4.69 -12.45
CA ALA A 122 1.47 3.75 -11.65
C ALA A 122 1.70 2.35 -12.22
N THR A 123 2.83 1.74 -11.85
CA THR A 123 3.20 0.42 -12.36
C THR A 123 2.54 -0.68 -11.53
N ASP A 124 2.69 -0.60 -10.21
CA ASP A 124 2.18 -1.60 -9.25
C ASP A 124 1.92 -0.90 -7.92
N TRP A 125 0.86 -0.08 -7.87
CA TRP A 125 0.57 0.74 -6.71
C TRP A 125 -0.22 -0.06 -5.68
N GLU A 126 0.43 -0.43 -4.57
CA GLU A 126 -0.19 -1.32 -3.59
C GLU A 126 -0.41 -0.68 -2.20
N ASP A 127 0.10 0.53 -1.97
CA ASP A 127 -0.05 1.19 -0.67
C ASP A 127 -0.31 2.71 -0.77
N ILE A 128 -1.07 3.23 0.19
CA ILE A 128 -1.28 4.66 0.39
C ILE A 128 -1.33 5.01 1.87
N ALA A 129 -0.52 6.00 2.26
CA ALA A 129 -0.38 6.39 3.65
C ALA A 129 -0.37 7.90 3.82
N LEU A 130 -0.77 8.35 5.02
CA LEU A 130 -0.56 9.72 5.45
C LEU A 130 0.64 9.80 6.37
N GLY A 131 1.51 10.79 6.17
CA GLY A 131 2.68 11.00 6.99
C GLY A 131 3.14 12.45 6.98
N PRO A 132 4.05 12.84 7.88
CA PRO A 132 4.69 14.15 7.81
C PRO A 132 5.57 14.23 6.55
N GLY A 133 5.46 15.33 5.82
CA GLY A 133 6.40 15.68 4.74
C GLY A 133 7.28 16.87 5.13
N PRO A 134 7.99 17.45 4.15
CA PRO A 134 8.86 18.59 4.37
C PRO A 134 8.14 19.74 5.10
N GLY A 135 8.78 20.28 6.14
CA GLY A 135 8.19 21.33 6.97
C GLY A 135 7.12 20.86 7.96
N GLY A 136 6.92 19.55 8.13
CA GLY A 136 5.98 18.98 9.09
C GLY A 136 4.53 18.96 8.63
N ALA A 137 4.24 19.36 7.40
CA ALA A 137 2.90 19.30 6.82
C ALA A 137 2.51 17.85 6.50
N ASP A 138 1.23 17.50 6.67
CA ASP A 138 0.71 16.20 6.26
C ASP A 138 0.82 16.02 4.75
N HIS A 139 1.36 14.88 4.33
CA HIS A 139 1.48 14.45 2.94
C HIS A 139 0.81 13.10 2.74
N VAL A 140 0.36 12.87 1.51
CA VAL A 140 -0.10 11.57 1.02
C VAL A 140 1.08 10.91 0.31
N PHE A 141 1.43 9.71 0.74
CA PHE A 141 2.45 8.86 0.12
C PHE A 141 1.77 7.71 -0.59
N VAL A 142 2.26 7.35 -1.77
CA VAL A 142 1.80 6.19 -2.54
C VAL A 142 3.00 5.29 -2.81
N GLY A 143 2.85 4.00 -2.54
CA GLY A 143 3.89 3.00 -2.72
C GLY A 143 3.71 2.26 -4.05
N ASP A 144 4.71 2.36 -4.92
CA ASP A 144 4.84 1.53 -6.14
C ASP A 144 5.75 0.34 -5.79
N ILE A 145 5.13 -0.80 -5.44
CA ILE A 145 5.78 -1.98 -4.83
C ILE A 145 4.99 -3.24 -5.21
N GLY A 146 5.67 -4.40 -5.32
CA GLY A 146 5.01 -5.71 -5.47
C GLY A 146 5.36 -6.50 -6.75
N GLY A 147 6.06 -5.86 -7.70
CA GLY A 147 6.40 -6.44 -9.00
C GLY A 147 7.41 -7.58 -9.04
#